data_AF-A0A7N2M7E7-F1
#
_entry.id   AF-A0A7N2M7E7-F1
#
_cell.length_a   1.000
_cell.length_b   1.000
_cell.length_c   1.000
_cell.angle_alpha   90.00
_cell.angle_beta   90.00
_cell.angle_gamma   90.00
#
_symmetry.space_group_name_H-M   'P 1'
#
loop_
_entity.id
_entity.type
_entity.pdbx_description
1 polymer ?
#
loop_
_entity_poly.entity_id
_entity_poly.type
_entity_poly.pdbx_seq_one_letter_code
_entity_poly.pdbx_strand_id
1 'polypeptide(L)'
;MYDKISQNPPLLCKGAAGKRTWSIFRVPKRLVDINDHFYEPNSVSIGPYHRGKPHFQMIEEHKWRYLVTRLPDEESGPSLSLLALRFFKYIMQRRDDIIQSHHDLKGLHLLDMVRSSFFPPDQQECPKRVNNAPTHIIHSVSNLRRLGIRLNPIEADSFLVVKFKHGVIEIPNIAIDDYTTSFLVNCVAFEQCHNSCSKHITTYATFLDCLVKTAKDVEYLYNRNIIEVRHLYMGRGCAIP
;
A
#
# COMPACT_ATOMS: atom_id res chain seq x y z
N MET A 1 15.12 -2.54 -29.03
CA MET A 1 14.51 -2.25 -27.70
C MET A 1 13.02 -2.56 -27.69
N TYR A 2 12.29 -2.29 -28.78
CA TYR A 2 10.86 -2.60 -28.91
C TYR A 2 10.53 -4.09 -29.20
N ASP A 3 11.45 -4.88 -29.76
CA ASP A 3 11.18 -6.28 -30.12
C ASP A 3 11.05 -7.25 -28.94
N LYS A 4 11.53 -6.88 -27.75
CA LYS A 4 11.37 -7.68 -26.52
C LYS A 4 10.02 -7.46 -25.82
N ILE A 5 9.27 -6.41 -26.19
CA ILE A 5 7.99 -6.06 -25.57
C ILE A 5 6.83 -6.83 -26.22
N SER A 6 6.97 -7.24 -27.49
CA SER A 6 5.95 -7.99 -28.22
C SER A 6 5.96 -9.50 -27.94
N GLN A 7 6.93 -10.00 -27.18
CA GLN A 7 6.98 -11.41 -26.83
C GLN A 7 6.26 -11.64 -25.51
N ASN A 8 5.29 -12.56 -25.53
CA ASN A 8 4.69 -13.05 -24.30
C ASN A 8 5.80 -13.46 -23.32
N PRO A 9 5.76 -12.97 -22.06
CA PRO A 9 6.58 -13.43 -20.96
C PRO A 9 6.95 -14.91 -21.08
N PRO A 10 8.25 -15.29 -21.18
CA PRO A 10 8.61 -16.68 -21.06
C PRO A 10 8.07 -17.16 -19.72
N LEU A 11 7.16 -18.15 -19.78
CA LEU A 11 6.73 -18.88 -18.60
C LEU A 11 8.01 -19.39 -17.92
N LEU A 12 8.36 -18.83 -16.76
CA LEU A 12 9.46 -19.35 -15.92
C LEU A 12 9.23 -20.83 -15.54
N CYS A 13 8.00 -21.32 -15.77
CA CYS A 13 7.62 -22.72 -15.63
C CYS A 13 7.01 -23.26 -16.94
N LYS A 14 7.76 -23.34 -18.04
CA LYS A 14 7.32 -24.13 -19.22
C LYS A 14 7.34 -25.66 -18.96
N GLY A 15 8.00 -26.10 -17.88
CA GLY A 15 8.08 -27.52 -17.50
C GLY A 15 7.92 -27.84 -16.01
N ALA A 16 7.69 -26.84 -15.14
CA ALA A 16 7.64 -27.05 -13.68
C ALA A 16 6.23 -27.15 -13.09
N ALA A 17 5.19 -26.77 -13.84
CA ALA A 17 3.81 -27.02 -13.45
C ALA A 17 3.43 -28.48 -13.79
N GLY A 18 4.08 -29.45 -13.14
CA GLY A 18 3.86 -30.84 -13.48
C GLY A 18 4.55 -31.90 -12.62
N LYS A 19 5.68 -31.63 -11.94
CA LYS A 19 6.26 -32.57 -10.97
C LYS A 19 6.89 -31.88 -9.75
N ARG A 20 6.22 -32.09 -8.60
CA ARG A 20 6.61 -32.04 -7.16
C ARG A 20 7.73 -31.02 -6.84
N THR A 21 7.46 -29.84 -6.27
CA THR A 21 7.03 -29.71 -4.86
C THR A 21 6.31 -28.39 -4.51
N TRP A 22 5.92 -27.54 -5.47
CA TRP A 22 5.34 -26.23 -5.15
C TRP A 22 4.01 -26.03 -5.88
N SER A 23 2.92 -26.41 -5.22
CA SER A 23 1.55 -26.18 -5.65
C SER A 23 0.97 -25.05 -4.81
N ILE A 24 0.86 -23.86 -5.38
CA ILE A 24 -0.12 -22.88 -4.86
C ILE A 24 -1.47 -23.54 -5.12
N PHE A 25 -2.26 -23.89 -4.10
CA PHE A 25 -3.57 -24.52 -4.33
C PHE A 25 -4.62 -23.47 -4.67
N ARG A 26 -5.58 -23.82 -5.54
CA ARG A 26 -6.77 -22.98 -5.73
C ARG A 26 -7.58 -22.99 -4.44
N VAL A 27 -8.18 -21.85 -4.14
CA VAL A 27 -9.21 -21.77 -3.10
C VAL A 27 -10.37 -22.71 -3.50
N PRO A 28 -10.79 -23.65 -2.63
CA PRO A 28 -11.93 -24.53 -2.90
C PRO A 28 -13.18 -23.75 -3.28
N LYS A 29 -13.92 -24.22 -4.28
CA LYS A 29 -15.10 -23.52 -4.81
C LYS A 29 -16.14 -23.17 -3.74
N ARG A 30 -16.35 -24.06 -2.76
CA ARG A 30 -17.25 -23.81 -1.62
C ARG A 30 -16.91 -22.56 -0.82
N LEU A 31 -15.64 -22.18 -0.71
CA LEU A 31 -15.23 -20.95 -0.03
C LEU A 31 -15.44 -19.73 -0.93
N VAL A 32 -15.11 -19.85 -2.22
CA VAL A 32 -15.33 -18.79 -3.21
C VAL A 32 -16.83 -18.48 -3.36
N ASP A 33 -17.69 -19.49 -3.35
CA ASP A 33 -19.15 -19.33 -3.47
C ASP A 33 -19.77 -18.61 -2.25
N ILE A 34 -19.10 -18.57 -1.09
CA ILE A 34 -19.56 -17.81 0.09
C ILE A 34 -19.37 -16.31 -0.15
N ASN A 35 -18.18 -15.93 -0.61
CA ASN A 35 -17.86 -14.55 -1.00
C ASN A 35 -16.58 -14.55 -1.84
N ASP A 36 -16.73 -14.31 -3.14
CA ASP A 36 -15.63 -14.34 -4.10
C ASP A 36 -14.66 -13.16 -3.90
N HIS A 37 -15.14 -12.04 -3.37
CA HIS A 37 -14.35 -10.83 -3.13
C HIS A 37 -13.23 -11.01 -2.11
N PHE A 38 -13.26 -12.04 -1.26
CA PHE A 38 -12.13 -12.33 -0.35
C PHE A 38 -10.95 -13.00 -1.03
N TYR A 39 -11.19 -13.62 -2.18
CA TYR A 39 -10.20 -14.47 -2.86
C TYR A 39 -9.77 -13.89 -4.21
N GLU A 40 -10.49 -12.90 -4.74
CA GLU A 40 -10.04 -12.09 -5.85
C GLU A 40 -9.13 -10.95 -5.36
N PRO A 41 -7.84 -10.90 -5.80
CA PRO A 41 -6.96 -9.82 -5.41
C PRO A 41 -7.47 -8.47 -5.92
N ASN A 42 -7.39 -7.43 -5.10
CA ASN A 42 -7.82 -6.10 -5.55
C ASN A 42 -6.78 -5.39 -6.43
N SER A 43 -5.49 -5.67 -6.23
CA SER A 43 -4.42 -4.94 -6.94
C SER A 43 -3.27 -5.82 -7.40
N VAL A 44 -2.76 -6.71 -6.54
CA VAL A 44 -1.62 -7.58 -6.87
C VAL A 44 -2.02 -9.04 -6.75
N SER A 45 -2.19 -9.72 -7.88
CA SER A 45 -2.30 -11.19 -7.88
C SER A 45 -0.94 -11.85 -7.67
N ILE A 46 -0.83 -12.75 -6.70
CA ILE A 46 0.38 -13.58 -6.53
C ILE A 46 0.12 -14.96 -7.16
N GLY A 47 1.02 -15.41 -8.03
CA GLY A 47 0.90 -16.69 -8.71
C GLY A 47 0.07 -16.65 -10.01
N PRO A 48 -0.16 -17.82 -10.63
CA PRO A 48 -0.66 -17.93 -12.01
C PRO A 48 -2.18 -17.77 -12.16
N TYR A 49 -2.94 -17.72 -11.06
CA TYR A 49 -4.39 -17.90 -11.10
C TYR A 49 -5.18 -16.76 -11.72
N HIS A 50 -4.68 -15.55 -11.58
CA HIS A 50 -5.29 -14.38 -12.21
C HIS A 50 -4.48 -13.86 -13.39
N ARG A 51 -3.61 -14.71 -13.95
CA ARG A 51 -2.75 -14.31 -15.05
C ARG A 51 -3.59 -13.92 -16.27
N GLY A 52 -3.26 -12.79 -16.89
CA GLY A 52 -3.92 -12.29 -18.10
C GLY A 52 -5.33 -11.74 -17.88
N LYS A 53 -5.80 -11.59 -16.63
CA LYS A 53 -7.04 -10.86 -16.39
C LYS A 53 -6.80 -9.35 -16.65
N PRO A 54 -7.71 -8.65 -17.34
CA PRO A 54 -7.51 -7.24 -17.71
C PRO A 54 -7.18 -6.32 -16.52
N HIS A 55 -7.83 -6.52 -15.38
CA HIS A 55 -7.62 -5.71 -14.18
C HIS A 55 -6.25 -5.92 -13.50
N PHE A 56 -5.46 -6.92 -13.91
CA PHE A 56 -4.09 -7.12 -13.41
C PHE A 56 -3.00 -6.84 -14.44
N GLN A 57 -3.35 -6.39 -15.65
CA GLN A 57 -2.35 -6.17 -16.71
C GLN A 57 -1.25 -5.19 -16.27
N MET A 58 -1.62 -4.09 -15.61
CA MET A 58 -0.64 -3.11 -15.12
C MET A 58 0.35 -3.73 -14.12
N ILE A 59 -0.14 -4.56 -13.18
CA ILE A 59 0.74 -5.19 -12.19
C ILE A 59 1.57 -6.31 -12.81
N GLU A 60 1.09 -6.97 -13.86
CA GLU A 60 1.89 -7.92 -14.64
C GLU A 60 3.03 -7.25 -15.39
N GLU A 61 2.75 -6.11 -16.04
CA GLU A 61 3.78 -5.29 -16.67
C GLU A 61 4.79 -4.78 -15.64
N HIS A 62 4.32 -4.32 -14.48
CA HIS A 62 5.19 -3.84 -13.40
C HIS A 62 6.13 -4.94 -12.89
N LYS A 63 5.61 -6.16 -12.65
CA LYS A 63 6.44 -7.32 -12.29
C LYS A 63 7.49 -7.62 -13.36
N TRP A 64 7.12 -7.54 -14.63
CA TRP A 64 8.06 -7.77 -15.73
C TRP A 64 9.15 -6.71 -15.82
N ARG A 65 8.76 -5.43 -15.77
CA ARG A 65 9.72 -4.31 -15.76
C ARG A 65 10.68 -4.44 -14.57
N TYR A 66 10.15 -4.82 -13.41
CA TYR A 66 10.96 -5.04 -12.21
C TYR A 66 11.99 -6.16 -12.41
N LEU A 67 11.56 -7.33 -12.93
CA LEU A 67 12.45 -8.47 -13.17
C LEU A 67 13.52 -8.16 -14.23
N VAL A 68 13.12 -7.56 -15.35
CA VAL A 68 14.01 -7.30 -16.50
C VAL A 68 15.04 -6.22 -16.19
N THR A 69 14.70 -5.23 -15.35
CA THR A 69 15.64 -4.14 -15.05
C THR A 69 16.71 -4.50 -14.03
N ARG A 70 16.56 -5.59 -13.25
CA ARG A 70 17.24 -5.68 -11.95
C ARG A 70 17.63 -7.05 -11.42
N LEU A 71 17.49 -8.15 -12.17
CA LEU A 71 18.21 -9.38 -11.81
C LEU A 71 19.70 -9.18 -12.16
N PRO A 72 20.60 -8.99 -11.18
CA PRO A 72 22.03 -8.87 -11.44
C PRO A 72 22.61 -10.27 -11.72
N ASP A 73 23.67 -10.33 -12.51
CA ASP A 73 24.51 -11.54 -12.69
C ASP A 73 25.46 -11.79 -11.49
N GLU A 74 25.29 -11.10 -10.35
CA GLU A 74 26.27 -11.09 -9.25
C GLU A 74 26.03 -12.13 -8.15
N GLU A 75 27.12 -12.67 -7.59
CA GLU A 75 27.14 -13.73 -6.55
C GLU A 75 26.60 -13.29 -5.18
N SER A 76 26.39 -11.99 -4.94
CA SER A 76 25.73 -11.47 -3.73
C SER A 76 24.64 -10.47 -4.13
N GLY A 77 23.49 -11.01 -4.54
CA GLY A 77 22.33 -10.23 -4.95
C GLY A 77 21.74 -9.37 -3.81
N PRO A 78 20.86 -8.41 -4.14
CA PRO A 78 20.18 -7.57 -3.15
C PRO A 78 19.37 -8.41 -2.15
N SER A 79 19.31 -7.95 -0.89
CA SER A 79 18.49 -8.58 0.15
C SER A 79 17.01 -8.66 -0.27
N LEU A 80 16.29 -9.66 0.26
CA LEU A 80 14.85 -9.81 0.01
C LEU A 80 14.07 -8.54 0.39
N SER A 81 14.47 -7.88 1.48
CA SER A 81 13.93 -6.60 1.94
C SER A 81 14.16 -5.49 0.93
N LEU A 82 15.37 -5.33 0.43
CA LEU A 82 15.66 -4.33 -0.60
C LEU A 82 14.87 -4.62 -1.88
N LEU A 83 14.75 -5.89 -2.28
CA LEU A 83 13.95 -6.29 -3.43
C LEU A 83 12.47 -5.94 -3.24
N ALA A 84 11.89 -6.33 -2.10
CA ALA A 84 10.51 -6.04 -1.74
C ALA A 84 10.22 -4.53 -1.74
N LEU A 85 11.03 -3.75 -1.04
CA LEU A 85 10.84 -2.29 -0.95
C LEU A 85 10.98 -1.61 -2.31
N ARG A 86 11.93 -2.05 -3.15
CA ARG A 86 12.05 -1.57 -4.53
C ARG A 86 10.85 -1.94 -5.41
N PHE A 87 10.26 -3.11 -5.20
CA PHE A 87 9.06 -3.53 -5.94
C PHE A 87 7.87 -2.62 -5.60
N PHE A 88 7.63 -2.39 -4.31
CA PHE A 88 6.56 -1.53 -3.82
C PHE A 88 6.85 -0.04 -3.94
N LYS A 89 8.10 0.36 -4.19
CA LYS A 89 8.52 1.76 -4.40
C LYS A 89 7.58 2.52 -5.31
N TYR A 90 7.33 1.98 -6.50
CA TYR A 90 6.58 2.68 -7.55
C TYR A 90 5.09 2.73 -7.22
N ILE A 91 4.61 1.72 -6.52
CA ILE A 91 3.22 1.61 -6.09
C ILE A 91 2.94 2.60 -4.96
N MET A 92 3.90 2.75 -4.03
CA MET A 92 3.79 3.61 -2.83
C MET A 92 4.52 4.95 -2.97
N GLN A 93 5.01 5.27 -4.18
CA GLN A 93 5.76 6.49 -4.52
C GLN A 93 6.90 6.90 -3.59
N ARG A 94 7.69 5.92 -3.13
CA ARG A 94 8.72 6.18 -2.13
C ARG A 94 10.02 6.70 -2.74
N ARG A 95 10.71 7.57 -1.99
CA ARG A 95 12.03 8.09 -2.36
C ARG A 95 13.10 7.01 -2.21
N ASP A 96 14.11 7.03 -3.08
CA ASP A 96 15.16 6.00 -3.14
C ASP A 96 16.06 5.97 -1.90
N ASP A 97 16.39 7.15 -1.37
CA ASP A 97 17.18 7.32 -0.15
C ASP A 97 16.52 6.65 1.05
N ILE A 98 15.19 6.75 1.15
CA ILE A 98 14.41 6.11 2.22
C ILE A 98 14.37 4.59 2.03
N ILE A 99 14.28 4.07 0.81
CA ILE A 99 14.32 2.61 0.60
C ILE A 99 15.68 2.04 0.98
N GLN A 100 16.75 2.75 0.62
CA GLN A 100 18.11 2.31 0.87
C GLN A 100 18.42 2.27 2.38
N SER A 101 17.85 3.17 3.19
CA SER A 101 18.04 3.13 4.65
C SER A 101 17.34 1.93 5.34
N HIS A 102 16.46 1.22 4.64
CA HIS A 102 15.66 0.10 5.16
C HIS A 102 16.03 -1.26 4.53
N HIS A 103 17.22 -1.37 3.93
CA HIS A 103 17.65 -2.57 3.19
C HIS A 103 17.77 -3.84 4.06
N ASP A 104 17.91 -3.73 5.37
CA ASP A 104 18.09 -4.88 6.29
C ASP A 104 16.87 -5.13 7.21
N LEU A 105 15.70 -4.59 6.85
CA LEU A 105 14.49 -4.80 7.65
C LEU A 105 14.12 -6.28 7.77
N LYS A 106 13.98 -6.74 9.02
CA LYS A 106 13.41 -8.05 9.35
C LYS A 106 11.92 -7.88 9.66
N GLY A 107 11.06 -8.25 8.72
CA GLY A 107 9.62 -8.37 8.96
C GLY A 107 9.19 -9.83 9.13
N LEU A 108 8.08 -10.07 9.83
CA LEU A 108 7.51 -11.44 9.97
C LEU A 108 7.09 -12.03 8.62
N HIS A 109 6.60 -11.16 7.72
CA HIS A 109 6.28 -11.48 6.33
C HIS A 109 6.39 -10.20 5.48
N LEU A 110 6.21 -10.33 4.16
CA LEU A 110 6.37 -9.24 3.19
C LEU A 110 5.57 -7.97 3.55
N LEU A 111 4.28 -8.12 3.90
CA LEU A 111 3.46 -6.98 4.29
C LEU A 111 3.99 -6.27 5.54
N ASP A 112 4.41 -6.98 6.59
CA ASP A 112 4.95 -6.40 7.82
C ASP A 112 6.31 -5.73 7.58
N MET A 113 7.13 -6.28 6.68
CA MET A 113 8.38 -5.68 6.24
C MET A 113 8.15 -4.33 5.54
N VAL A 114 7.23 -4.30 4.56
CA VAL A 114 6.86 -3.06 3.85
C VAL A 114 6.23 -2.07 4.84
N ARG A 115 5.32 -2.53 5.70
CA ARG A 115 4.72 -1.74 6.78
C ARG A 115 5.77 -1.08 7.65
N SER A 116 6.74 -1.86 8.13
CA SER A 116 7.76 -1.43 9.07
C SER A 116 8.67 -0.36 8.49
N SER A 117 8.81 -0.32 7.17
CA SER A 117 9.61 0.69 6.47
C SER A 117 8.98 2.09 6.45
N PHE A 118 7.72 2.25 6.85
CA PHE A 118 7.06 3.56 6.97
C PHE A 118 7.24 4.22 8.35
N PHE A 119 7.84 3.51 9.31
CA PHE A 119 8.18 4.06 10.61
C PHE A 119 9.61 4.56 10.61
N PRO A 120 9.88 5.71 11.24
CA PRO A 120 11.24 6.06 11.54
C PRO A 120 11.84 5.01 12.51
N PRO A 121 13.16 4.72 12.44
CA PRO A 121 13.78 3.62 13.20
C PRO A 121 13.59 3.73 14.73
N ASP A 122 13.36 4.94 15.24
CA ASP A 122 13.16 5.29 16.64
C ASP A 122 11.74 5.00 17.16
N GLN A 123 10.77 4.69 16.29
CA GLN A 123 9.37 4.42 16.65
C GLN A 123 8.95 2.95 16.43
N GLN A 124 9.90 2.02 16.31
CA GLN A 124 9.62 0.59 16.21
C GLN A 124 9.15 -0.04 17.54
N GLU A 125 9.28 0.68 18.66
CA GLU A 125 8.70 0.23 19.93
C GLU A 125 7.20 0.44 19.95
N CYS A 126 6.46 -0.62 20.31
CA CYS A 126 5.04 -0.51 20.55
C CYS A 126 4.79 0.44 21.74
N PRO A 127 3.93 1.46 21.60
CA PRO A 127 3.50 2.23 22.75
C PRO A 127 2.91 1.24 23.76
N LYS A 128 3.46 1.23 24.99
CA LYS A 128 2.83 0.54 26.12
C LYS A 128 1.37 0.99 26.17
N ARG A 129 0.43 0.05 26.30
CA ARG A 129 -1.01 0.35 26.37
C ARG A 129 -1.24 1.48 27.37
N VAL A 130 -1.45 2.70 26.87
CA VAL A 130 -1.96 3.79 27.68
C VAL A 130 -3.45 3.54 27.76
N ASN A 131 -3.85 2.79 28.79
CA ASN A 131 -5.25 2.69 29.14
C ASN A 131 -5.72 4.10 29.49
N ASN A 132 -6.76 4.56 28.80
CA ASN A 132 -7.48 5.82 29.02
C ASN A 132 -6.86 7.06 28.34
N ALA A 133 -6.83 7.08 27.00
CA ALA A 133 -7.01 8.35 26.29
C ALA A 133 -8.50 8.47 25.93
N PRO A 134 -9.14 9.64 26.13
CA PRO A 134 -10.48 9.86 25.61
C PRO A 134 -10.48 9.57 24.10
N THR A 135 -11.51 8.88 23.61
CA THR A 135 -11.80 8.77 22.18
C THR A 135 -12.19 10.16 21.68
N HIS A 136 -11.20 11.05 21.56
CA HIS A 136 -11.40 12.38 21.01
C HIS A 136 -11.92 12.20 19.59
N ILE A 137 -13.15 12.66 19.36
CA ILE A 137 -13.80 12.64 18.05
C ILE A 137 -12.96 13.54 17.15
N ILE A 138 -12.17 12.94 16.27
CA ILE A 138 -11.49 13.66 15.20
C ILE A 138 -12.60 14.19 14.29
N HIS A 139 -12.63 15.49 14.10
CA HIS A 139 -13.64 16.15 13.28
C HIS A 139 -13.29 16.04 11.79
N SER A 140 -14.32 16.04 10.94
CA SER A 140 -14.14 16.15 9.49
C SER A 140 -13.47 17.46 9.11
N VAL A 141 -12.85 17.49 7.93
CA VAL A 141 -12.21 18.69 7.37
C VAL A 141 -13.15 19.90 7.42
N SER A 142 -14.40 19.73 7.01
CA SER A 142 -15.42 20.79 7.07
C SER A 142 -15.61 21.34 8.50
N ASN A 143 -15.66 20.47 9.51
CA ASN A 143 -15.82 20.89 10.90
C ASN A 143 -14.54 21.54 11.46
N LEU A 144 -13.37 20.99 11.16
CA LEU A 144 -12.07 21.56 11.55
C LEU A 144 -11.92 22.98 11.00
N ARG A 145 -12.28 23.20 9.72
CA ARG A 145 -12.25 24.52 9.10
C ARG A 145 -13.19 25.51 9.79
N ARG A 146 -14.39 25.08 10.18
CA ARG A 146 -15.34 25.91 10.93
C ARG A 146 -14.80 26.31 12.31
N LEU A 147 -13.96 25.47 12.90
CA LEU A 147 -13.24 25.74 14.16
C LEU A 147 -11.95 26.57 13.96
N GLY A 148 -11.67 27.04 12.73
CA GLY A 148 -10.47 27.81 12.42
C GLY A 148 -9.20 26.98 12.24
N ILE A 149 -9.30 25.64 12.29
CA ILE A 149 -8.18 24.74 12.08
C ILE A 149 -7.90 24.61 10.59
N ARG A 150 -6.65 24.84 10.19
CA ARG A 150 -6.20 24.76 8.79
C ARG A 150 -5.48 23.44 8.53
N LEU A 151 -5.52 23.00 7.28
CA LEU A 151 -4.77 21.84 6.82
C LEU A 151 -3.80 22.27 5.72
N ASN A 152 -2.53 21.90 5.88
CA ASN A 152 -1.45 22.23 4.97
C ASN A 152 -0.65 20.97 4.60
N PRO A 153 -0.11 20.90 3.37
CA PRO A 153 0.83 19.84 3.01
C PRO A 153 2.15 20.00 3.77
N ILE A 154 2.83 18.89 4.03
CA ILE A 154 4.22 18.86 4.52
C ILE A 154 5.03 17.85 3.73
N GLU A 155 6.29 18.15 3.45
CA GLU A 155 7.22 17.16 2.94
C GLU A 155 7.73 16.27 4.08
N ALA A 156 7.54 14.96 3.94
CA ALA A 156 7.96 13.99 4.93
C ALA A 156 8.32 12.65 4.28
N ASP A 157 9.08 11.83 5.00
CA ASP A 157 9.58 10.53 4.52
C ASP A 157 8.51 9.44 4.51
N SER A 158 7.40 9.67 5.19
CA SER A 158 6.28 8.76 5.36
C SER A 158 4.98 9.54 5.45
N PHE A 159 3.91 9.01 4.83
CA PHE A 159 2.57 9.60 4.91
C PHE A 159 1.98 9.60 6.34
N LEU A 160 2.60 8.84 7.25
CA LEU A 160 2.20 8.75 8.66
C LEU A 160 2.62 9.97 9.49
N VAL A 161 3.48 10.86 8.97
CA VAL A 161 4.02 12.01 9.71
C VAL A 161 3.01 13.16 9.73
N VAL A 162 2.02 13.07 10.62
CA VAL A 162 1.03 14.14 10.85
C VAL A 162 1.47 15.00 12.02
N LYS A 163 1.51 16.33 11.85
CA LYS A 163 1.86 17.29 12.90
C LYS A 163 0.69 18.25 13.15
N PHE A 164 0.45 18.59 14.41
CA PHE A 164 -0.51 19.63 14.77
C PHE A 164 0.17 20.71 15.60
N LYS A 165 0.24 21.94 15.07
CA LYS A 165 0.87 23.08 15.75
C LYS A 165 0.11 24.36 15.41
N HIS A 166 -0.14 25.18 16.43
CA HIS A 166 -0.76 26.51 16.28
C HIS A 166 -2.07 26.53 15.45
N GLY A 167 -2.93 25.52 15.61
CA GLY A 167 -4.19 25.43 14.85
C GLY A 167 -4.03 24.99 13.39
N VAL A 168 -2.85 24.48 13.02
CA VAL A 168 -2.57 23.93 11.69
C VAL A 168 -2.25 22.45 11.81
N ILE A 169 -2.96 21.63 11.04
CA ILE A 169 -2.62 20.23 10.79
C ILE A 169 -1.75 20.19 9.53
N GLU A 170 -0.51 19.76 9.69
CA GLU A 170 0.42 19.50 8.61
C GLU A 170 0.41 18.00 8.31
N ILE A 171 0.07 17.65 7.07
CA ILE A 171 -0.11 16.25 6.63
C ILE A 171 0.59 16.03 5.29
N PRO A 172 1.34 14.93 5.11
CA PRO A 172 2.01 14.67 3.84
C PRO A 172 1.02 14.39 2.73
N ASN A 173 1.40 14.69 1.50
CA ASN A 173 0.63 14.29 0.34
C ASN A 173 0.51 12.76 0.29
N ILE A 174 -0.69 12.25 0.04
CA ILE A 174 -0.94 10.82 -0.18
C ILE A 174 -1.72 10.62 -1.48
N ALA A 175 -1.23 9.72 -2.32
CA ALA A 175 -1.96 9.24 -3.48
C ALA A 175 -2.97 8.16 -3.04
N ILE A 176 -4.25 8.42 -3.30
CA ILE A 176 -5.35 7.50 -3.05
C ILE A 176 -5.68 6.80 -4.37
N ASP A 177 -5.32 5.52 -4.42
CA ASP A 177 -5.65 4.59 -5.49
C ASP A 177 -5.98 3.20 -4.90
N ASP A 178 -6.26 2.23 -5.77
CA ASP A 178 -6.60 0.87 -5.35
C ASP A 178 -5.45 0.16 -4.64
N TYR A 179 -4.20 0.54 -4.92
CA TYR A 179 -3.02 -0.05 -4.27
C TYR A 179 -2.83 0.51 -2.86
N THR A 180 -2.86 1.84 -2.68
CA THR A 180 -2.77 2.48 -1.36
C THR A 180 -3.93 2.03 -0.47
N THR A 181 -5.14 1.98 -1.01
CA THR A 181 -6.32 1.48 -0.29
C THR A 181 -6.11 0.02 0.16
N SER A 182 -5.70 -0.86 -0.76
CA SER A 182 -5.45 -2.27 -0.44
C SER A 182 -4.31 -2.45 0.56
N PHE A 183 -3.25 -1.66 0.45
CA PHE A 183 -2.15 -1.65 1.42
C PHE A 183 -2.64 -1.26 2.81
N LEU A 184 -3.38 -0.14 2.93
CA LEU A 184 -3.91 0.33 4.21
C LEU A 184 -4.84 -0.71 4.84
N VAL A 185 -5.80 -1.27 4.11
CA VAL A 185 -6.74 -2.27 4.63
C VAL A 185 -6.01 -3.53 5.10
N ASN A 186 -5.04 -4.01 4.32
CA ASN A 186 -4.23 -5.17 4.70
C ASN A 186 -3.40 -4.88 5.96
N CYS A 187 -2.82 -3.68 6.07
CA CYS A 187 -2.10 -3.26 7.27
C CYS A 187 -3.01 -3.14 8.48
N VAL A 188 -4.23 -2.60 8.34
CA VAL A 188 -5.23 -2.53 9.42
C VAL A 188 -5.57 -3.95 9.89
N ALA A 189 -5.87 -4.87 8.97
CA ALA A 189 -6.15 -6.25 9.31
C ALA A 189 -4.97 -6.92 10.05
N PHE A 190 -3.75 -6.73 9.54
CA PHE A 190 -2.54 -7.22 10.18
C PHE A 190 -2.36 -6.67 11.60
N GLU A 191 -2.47 -5.35 11.77
CA GLU A 191 -2.36 -4.68 13.06
C GLU A 191 -3.44 -5.19 14.03
N GLN A 192 -4.68 -5.39 13.59
CA GLN A 192 -5.76 -5.95 14.42
C GLN A 192 -5.50 -7.39 14.86
N CYS A 193 -4.93 -8.23 14.00
CA CYS A 193 -4.60 -9.62 14.33
C CYS A 193 -3.36 -9.76 15.24
N HIS A 194 -2.48 -8.76 15.31
CA HIS A 194 -1.24 -8.81 16.08
C HIS A 194 -1.23 -7.82 17.23
N ASN A 195 -1.56 -8.28 18.44
CA ASN A 195 -1.67 -7.42 19.62
C ASN A 195 -0.37 -6.72 20.04
N SER A 196 0.79 -7.30 19.73
CA SER A 196 2.11 -6.73 19.99
C SER A 196 2.62 -5.86 18.82
N CYS A 197 1.75 -5.49 17.89
CA CYS A 197 2.08 -4.65 16.74
C CYS A 197 1.64 -3.21 17.00
N SER A 198 2.45 -2.26 16.54
CA SER A 198 2.11 -0.84 16.59
C SER A 198 0.86 -0.56 15.76
N LYS A 199 -0.03 0.31 16.26
CA LYS A 199 -1.34 0.60 15.64
C LYS A 199 -1.34 1.88 14.80
N HIS A 200 -0.19 2.25 14.26
CA HIS A 200 0.00 3.54 13.60
C HIS A 200 -0.81 3.64 12.30
N ILE A 201 -0.82 2.58 11.48
CA ILE A 201 -1.59 2.62 10.22
C ILE A 201 -3.08 2.58 10.52
N THR A 202 -3.52 1.82 11.52
CA THR A 202 -4.91 1.83 11.99
C THR A 202 -5.31 3.21 12.50
N THR A 203 -4.44 3.86 13.28
CA THR A 203 -4.67 5.24 13.74
C THR A 203 -4.77 6.20 12.57
N TYR A 204 -3.89 6.09 11.58
CA TYR A 204 -3.91 6.93 10.39
C TYR A 204 -5.15 6.68 9.51
N ALA A 205 -5.54 5.42 9.30
CA ALA A 205 -6.74 5.07 8.56
C ALA A 205 -8.00 5.60 9.25
N THR A 206 -8.06 5.49 10.58
CA THR A 206 -9.15 6.08 11.38
C THR A 206 -9.15 7.61 11.27
N PHE A 207 -7.98 8.24 11.30
CA PHE A 207 -7.83 9.68 11.09
C PHE A 207 -8.33 10.12 9.71
N LEU A 208 -7.96 9.42 8.64
CA LEU A 208 -8.48 9.69 7.29
C LEU A 208 -9.99 9.51 7.20
N ASP A 209 -10.54 8.43 7.77
CA ASP A 209 -11.98 8.21 7.84
C ASP A 209 -12.69 9.37 8.54
N CYS A 210 -12.14 9.87 9.64
CA CYS A 210 -12.67 11.03 10.33
C CYS A 210 -12.62 12.32 9.49
N LEU A 211 -11.49 12.58 8.83
CA LEU A 211 -11.29 13.78 8.02
C LEU A 211 -12.24 13.86 6.81
N VAL A 212 -12.46 12.74 6.13
CA VAL A 212 -13.16 12.69 4.84
C VAL A 212 -14.55 12.08 5.01
N LYS A 213 -15.58 12.92 5.15
CA LYS A 213 -16.98 12.47 5.28
C LYS A 213 -17.85 12.80 4.07
N THR A 214 -17.44 13.77 3.25
CA THR A 214 -18.21 14.25 2.10
C THR A 214 -17.31 14.49 0.90
N ALA A 215 -17.90 14.55 -0.30
CA ALA A 215 -17.19 14.92 -1.52
C ALA A 215 -16.50 16.30 -1.41
N LYS A 216 -17.09 17.24 -0.65
CA LYS A 216 -16.50 18.56 -0.38
C LYS A 216 -15.21 18.48 0.45
N ASP A 217 -15.12 17.52 1.37
CA ASP A 217 -13.89 17.29 2.15
C ASP A 217 -12.78 16.78 1.22
N VAL A 218 -13.11 15.84 0.32
CA VAL A 218 -12.17 15.35 -0.71
C VAL A 218 -11.70 16.48 -1.60
N GLU A 219 -12.62 17.25 -2.16
CA GLU A 219 -12.32 18.39 -3.04
C GLU A 219 -11.39 19.40 -2.35
N TYR A 220 -11.67 19.73 -1.09
CA TYR A 220 -10.81 20.61 -0.31
C TYR A 220 -9.40 20.06 -0.14
N LEU A 221 -9.26 18.78 0.23
CA LEU A 221 -7.94 18.16 0.43
C LEU A 221 -7.15 18.03 -0.89
N TYR A 222 -7.86 17.76 -1.99
CA TYR A 222 -7.30 17.74 -3.34
C TYR A 222 -6.74 19.12 -3.71
N ASN A 223 -7.54 20.18 -3.56
CA ASN A 223 -7.13 21.55 -3.86
C ASN A 223 -5.97 22.06 -2.97
N ARG A 224 -5.71 21.41 -1.83
CA ARG A 224 -4.60 21.72 -0.92
C ARG A 224 -3.36 20.86 -1.18
N ASN A 225 -3.37 20.03 -2.22
CA ASN A 225 -2.32 19.04 -2.52
C ASN A 225 -2.03 18.10 -1.34
N ILE A 226 -3.06 17.78 -0.55
CA ILE A 226 -2.95 16.82 0.56
C ILE A 226 -3.34 15.41 0.07
N ILE A 227 -4.37 15.31 -0.77
CA ILE A 227 -4.77 14.06 -1.40
C ILE A 227 -4.60 14.19 -2.90
N GLU A 228 -3.97 13.20 -3.53
CA GLU A 228 -3.98 13.02 -4.97
C GLU A 228 -4.90 11.83 -5.29
N VAL A 229 -5.97 12.04 -6.06
CA VAL A 229 -6.82 10.93 -6.52
C VAL A 229 -6.26 10.41 -7.84
N ARG A 230 -5.82 9.16 -7.87
CA ARG A 230 -5.37 8.52 -9.09
C ARG A 230 -6.40 7.52 -9.55
N HIS A 231 -7.12 7.90 -10.60
CA HIS A 231 -7.86 6.93 -11.39
C HIS A 231 -6.84 6.09 -12.16
N LEU A 232 -6.43 4.98 -11.57
CA LEU A 232 -6.01 3.86 -12.40
C LEU A 232 -7.25 3.46 -13.19
N TYR A 233 -7.13 3.33 -14.51
CA TYR A 233 -8.19 2.85 -15.39
C TYR A 233 -8.57 1.42 -14.98
N MET A 234 -9.32 1.28 -13.90
CA MET A 234 -10.13 0.12 -13.61
C MET A 234 -11.30 0.22 -14.58
N GLY A 235 -11.36 -0.71 -15.53
CA GLY A 235 -12.50 -0.91 -16.42
C GLY A 235 -13.79 -1.32 -15.68
N ARG A 236 -14.22 -0.54 -14.70
CA ARG A 236 -15.62 -0.44 -14.30
C ARG A 236 -16.13 0.84 -14.93
N GLY A 237 -16.97 0.70 -15.95
CA GLY A 237 -17.63 1.79 -16.66
C GLY A 237 -18.62 2.56 -15.78
N CYS A 238 -18.12 3.21 -14.73
CA CYS A 238 -18.83 4.27 -14.04
C CYS A 238 -18.05 5.55 -14.32
N ALA A 239 -18.39 6.19 -15.43
CA ALA A 239 -18.28 7.64 -15.51
C ALA A 239 -19.18 8.21 -14.41
N ILE A 240 -18.62 9.08 -13.57
CA ILE A 240 -19.36 9.94 -12.65
C ILE A 240 -19.01 11.36 -13.10
N PRO A 241 -20.01 12.27 -13.17
CA PRO A 241 -20.24 13.18 -14.29
C PRO A 241 -19.26 14.36 -14.41
#